data_AF-A0A132ACS0-F1
#
_entry.id   AF-A0A132ACS0-F1
#
_cell.length_a   1.000
_cell.length_b   1.000
_cell.length_c   1.000
_cell.angle_alpha   90.00
_cell.angle_beta   90.00
_cell.angle_gamma   90.00
#
_symmetry.space_group_name_H-M   'P 1'
#
loop_
_entity.id
_entity.type
_entity.pdbx_description
1 polymer ?
#
loop_
_entity_poly.entity_id
_entity_poly.type
_entity_poly.pdbx_seq_one_letter_code
_entity_poly.pdbx_strand_id
1 'polypeptide(L)'
;MENLKSKIEFECSEAFQKIIDNINSDKAIHIERNLWKILRSACEKKSLELIEYCIGFYVILHEAIFLNNADRKPFLQFDRDGFNISHCNRHLLYNIYTNLGNLHRMIDKENAREYFLKAINIDPRKGYAYNQMALCTSLANAYQCIYYLVRASKASCDQVKTAESNIKLSIARLDCPLFEKFKITADIETEINPIVIQTPKRMQDWFYLIVISIYFNDLNLPINLLLDRILKIIEKNPKSLELDFLLMSLDVALDWIFKDRNDLKMNDDFEMASDFNPNDPILNISNIALMHNFILKDFEPLAKIYQNMSFFKETENYSIKKHRKLLIAKIMIKLRAF
;
A
#
# COMPACT_ATOMS: atom_id res chain seq x y z
N MET A 1 21.56 -19.83 27.92
CA MET A 1 20.86 -18.64 27.39
C MET A 1 21.63 -17.36 27.68
N GLU A 2 22.20 -17.22 28.89
CA GLU A 2 22.97 -16.06 29.33
C GLU A 2 24.09 -15.62 28.35
N ASN A 3 24.91 -16.56 27.85
CA ASN A 3 25.96 -16.26 26.86
C ASN A 3 25.41 -15.72 25.52
N LEU A 4 24.23 -16.17 25.08
CA LEU A 4 23.63 -15.67 23.83
C LEU A 4 23.10 -14.25 24.00
N LYS A 5 22.43 -13.96 25.12
CA LYS A 5 21.88 -12.63 25.40
C LYS A 5 22.99 -11.58 25.49
N SER A 6 24.05 -11.84 26.25
CA SER A 6 25.19 -10.90 26.37
C SER A 6 25.89 -10.67 25.03
N LYS A 7 25.99 -11.70 24.18
CA LYS A 7 26.50 -11.52 22.81
C LYS A 7 25.61 -10.59 22.00
N ILE A 8 24.29 -10.76 22.06
CA ILE A 8 23.35 -9.91 21.31
C ILE A 8 23.37 -8.47 21.81
N GLU A 9 23.46 -8.26 23.13
CA GLU A 9 23.58 -6.92 23.72
C GLU A 9 24.84 -6.18 23.24
N PHE A 10 25.97 -6.91 23.15
CA PHE A 10 27.21 -6.37 22.60
C PHE A 10 27.07 -5.95 21.14
N GLU A 11 26.54 -6.85 20.28
CA GLU A 11 26.33 -6.58 18.85
C GLU A 11 25.39 -5.39 18.62
N CYS A 12 24.30 -5.31 19.40
CA CYS A 12 23.37 -4.17 19.36
C CYS A 12 24.06 -2.86 19.75
N SER A 13 24.85 -2.86 20.83
CA SER A 13 25.54 -1.66 21.31
C SER A 13 26.57 -1.14 20.30
N GLU A 14 27.37 -2.04 19.72
CA GLU A 14 28.36 -1.70 18.70
C GLU A 14 27.69 -1.18 17.42
N ALA A 15 26.63 -1.85 16.97
CA ALA A 15 25.90 -1.43 15.79
C ALA A 15 25.17 -0.10 15.99
N PHE A 16 24.60 0.15 17.17
CA PHE A 16 23.92 1.41 17.50
C PHE A 16 24.84 2.60 17.26
N GLN A 17 26.01 2.61 17.92
CA GLN A 17 26.95 3.72 17.80
C GLN A 17 27.38 3.94 16.35
N LYS A 18 27.73 2.85 15.65
CA LYS A 18 28.14 2.93 14.24
C LYS A 18 27.02 3.43 13.32
N ILE A 19 25.76 3.10 13.60
CA ILE A 19 24.63 3.63 12.83
C ILE A 19 24.48 5.13 13.09
N ILE A 20 24.52 5.57 14.35
CA ILE A 20 24.40 6.99 14.72
C ILE A 20 25.52 7.83 14.07
N ASP A 21 26.76 7.34 14.12
CA ASP A 21 27.92 8.03 13.53
C ASP A 21 27.85 8.13 11.99
N ASN A 22 26.98 7.34 11.35
CA ASN A 22 26.88 7.24 9.90
C ASN A 22 25.44 7.49 9.39
N ILE A 23 24.60 8.21 10.16
CA ILE A 23 23.27 8.64 9.72
C ILE A 23 23.39 9.38 8.38
N ASN A 24 22.35 9.28 7.54
CA ASN A 24 22.33 9.82 6.17
C ASN A 24 23.28 9.14 5.17
N SER A 25 23.87 7.98 5.51
CA SER A 25 24.76 7.25 4.60
C SER A 25 24.32 5.80 4.35
N ASP A 26 24.79 5.24 3.22
CA ASP A 26 24.60 3.81 2.92
C ASP A 26 25.28 2.89 3.93
N LYS A 27 26.31 3.38 4.62
CA LYS A 27 27.03 2.62 5.65
C LYS A 27 26.12 2.28 6.83
N ALA A 28 25.26 3.21 7.26
CA ALA A 28 24.27 2.93 8.31
C ALA A 28 23.29 1.82 7.89
N ILE A 29 22.82 1.83 6.65
CA ILE A 29 21.94 0.78 6.10
C ILE A 29 22.66 -0.57 6.08
N HIS A 30 23.94 -0.60 5.68
CA HIS A 30 24.72 -1.83 5.65
C HIS A 30 24.95 -2.42 7.05
N ILE A 31 25.28 -1.59 8.03
CA ILE A 31 25.44 -2.00 9.43
C ILE A 31 24.13 -2.59 9.96
N GLU A 32 23.02 -1.89 9.78
CA GLU A 32 21.69 -2.33 10.23
C GLU A 32 21.29 -3.68 9.61
N ARG A 33 21.51 -3.87 8.30
CA ARG A 33 21.22 -5.14 7.62
C ARG A 33 22.04 -6.31 8.15
N ASN A 34 23.31 -6.07 8.52
CA ASN A 34 24.16 -7.10 9.09
C ASN A 34 23.73 -7.45 10.51
N LEU A 35 23.41 -6.44 11.32
CA LEU A 35 22.84 -6.64 12.65
C LEU A 35 21.56 -7.48 12.56
N TRP A 36 20.64 -7.12 11.65
CA TRP A 36 19.38 -7.85 11.50
C TRP A 36 19.57 -9.35 11.20
N LYS A 37 20.56 -9.74 10.39
CA LYS A 37 20.86 -11.16 10.14
C LYS A 37 21.18 -11.91 11.44
N ILE A 38 21.97 -11.28 12.32
CA ILE A 38 22.36 -11.82 13.62
C ILE A 38 21.12 -11.92 14.53
N LEU A 39 20.38 -10.82 14.68
CA LEU A 39 19.20 -10.75 15.55
C LEU A 39 18.10 -11.71 15.11
N ARG A 40 17.83 -11.81 13.81
CA ARG A 40 16.84 -12.73 13.25
C ARG A 40 17.17 -14.18 13.59
N SER A 41 18.42 -14.60 13.36
CA SER A 41 18.85 -15.97 13.66
C SER A 41 18.75 -16.28 15.17
N ALA A 42 19.03 -15.29 16.02
CA ALA A 42 18.90 -15.45 17.46
C ALA A 42 17.41 -15.56 17.89
N CYS A 43 16.53 -14.74 17.30
CA CYS A 43 15.10 -14.72 17.59
C CYS A 43 14.36 -15.97 17.07
N GLU A 44 14.86 -16.66 16.04
CA GLU A 44 14.29 -17.92 15.54
C GLU A 44 14.23 -19.03 16.62
N LYS A 45 15.03 -18.90 17.69
CA LYS A 45 14.96 -19.76 18.88
C LYS A 45 13.76 -19.47 19.79
N LYS A 46 12.93 -18.48 19.45
CA LYS A 46 11.67 -18.08 20.11
C LYS A 46 11.79 -17.77 21.61
N SER A 47 12.91 -17.22 22.05
CA SER A 47 13.01 -16.64 23.40
C SER A 47 12.25 -15.32 23.44
N LEU A 48 11.16 -15.26 24.21
CA LEU A 48 10.33 -14.06 24.35
C LEU A 48 11.15 -12.85 24.83
N GLU A 49 11.95 -13.06 25.87
CA GLU A 49 12.84 -12.03 26.44
C GLU A 49 13.79 -11.43 25.38
N LEU A 50 14.35 -12.28 24.50
CA LEU A 50 15.23 -11.82 23.44
C LEU A 50 14.48 -11.03 22.35
N ILE A 51 13.26 -11.46 22.01
CA ILE A 51 12.41 -10.76 21.04
C ILE A 51 12.05 -9.37 21.59
N GLU A 52 11.63 -9.29 22.85
CA GLU A 52 11.30 -8.03 23.53
C GLU A 52 12.50 -7.08 23.62
N TYR A 53 13.69 -7.62 23.93
CA TYR A 53 14.94 -6.85 23.89
C TYR A 53 15.21 -6.28 22.49
N CYS A 54 15.10 -7.10 21.44
CA CYS A 54 15.30 -6.64 20.06
C CYS A 54 14.26 -5.59 19.64
N ILE A 55 13.01 -5.70 20.09
CA ILE A 55 11.98 -4.68 19.88
C ILE A 55 12.40 -3.36 20.53
N GLY A 56 12.77 -3.40 21.81
CA GLY A 56 13.24 -2.22 22.54
C GLY A 56 14.44 -1.55 21.85
N PHE A 57 15.40 -2.34 21.39
CA PHE A 57 16.54 -1.84 20.61
C PHE A 57 16.10 -1.07 19.36
N TYR A 58 15.24 -1.65 18.51
CA TYR A 58 14.81 -0.99 17.27
C TYR A 58 13.94 0.25 17.52
N VAL A 59 13.15 0.27 18.60
CA VAL A 59 12.41 1.46 19.02
C VAL A 59 13.38 2.58 19.43
N ILE A 60 14.41 2.27 20.23
CA ILE A 60 15.43 3.25 20.62
C ILE A 60 16.23 3.74 19.41
N LEU A 61 16.59 2.84 18.48
CA LEU A 61 17.29 3.20 17.25
C LEU A 61 16.44 4.14 16.37
N HIS A 62 15.14 3.86 16.25
CA HIS A 62 14.19 4.74 15.59
C HIS A 62 14.19 6.15 16.21
N GLU A 63 14.03 6.24 17.53
CA GLU A 63 14.03 7.53 18.24
C GLU A 63 15.36 8.27 18.10
N ALA A 64 16.48 7.56 18.14
CA ALA A 64 17.79 8.17 17.97
C ALA A 64 17.99 8.74 16.56
N ILE A 65 17.57 8.03 15.51
CA ILE A 65 17.59 8.55 14.13
C ILE A 65 16.68 9.78 14.01
N PHE A 66 15.52 9.74 14.67
CA PHE A 66 14.59 10.86 14.70
C PHE A 66 15.20 12.11 15.34
N LEU A 67 15.78 11.99 16.53
CA LEU A 67 16.37 13.11 17.28
C LEU A 67 17.61 13.71 16.61
N ASN A 68 18.33 12.91 15.82
CA ASN A 68 19.49 13.37 15.04
C ASN A 68 19.13 13.98 13.68
N ASN A 69 17.83 14.05 13.34
CA ASN A 69 17.39 14.68 12.10
C ASN A 69 17.15 16.18 12.31
N ALA A 70 17.76 17.01 11.46
CA ALA A 70 17.82 18.46 11.62
C ALA A 70 16.42 19.12 11.70
N ASP A 71 15.45 18.57 10.99
CA ASP A 71 14.09 19.13 10.92
C ASP A 71 13.29 18.90 12.22
N ARG A 72 13.68 17.95 13.09
CA ARG A 72 13.02 17.58 14.37
C ARG A 72 11.49 17.52 14.33
N LYS A 73 10.88 17.41 13.14
CA LYS A 73 9.43 17.51 12.97
C LYS A 73 8.79 16.32 13.67
N PRO A 74 8.06 16.53 14.78
CA PRO A 74 7.41 15.45 15.49
C PRO A 74 6.44 14.84 14.49
N PHE A 75 6.54 13.53 14.38
CA PHE A 75 5.93 12.71 13.35
C PHE A 75 6.63 12.78 11.98
N LEU A 76 7.20 11.61 11.65
CA LEU A 76 6.88 10.80 10.46
C LEU A 76 5.35 10.72 10.19
N GLN A 77 4.63 11.83 10.33
CA GLN A 77 3.35 12.03 9.70
C GLN A 77 3.69 11.89 8.23
N PHE A 78 2.95 11.01 7.60
CA PHE A 78 2.81 10.99 6.17
C PHE A 78 2.34 12.40 5.75
N ASP A 79 3.24 13.37 5.67
CA ASP A 79 2.97 14.51 4.83
C ASP A 79 2.95 13.96 3.40
N ARG A 80 2.01 14.48 2.62
CA ARG A 80 1.77 14.01 1.25
C ARG A 80 2.96 14.32 0.32
N ASP A 81 3.99 14.99 0.83
CA ASP A 81 5.28 15.29 0.20
C ASP A 81 6.28 14.11 0.28
N GLY A 82 5.98 13.10 1.10
CA GLY A 82 6.91 12.05 1.44
C GLY A 82 8.00 12.56 2.36
N PHE A 83 8.66 11.63 3.07
CA PHE A 83 9.68 11.97 4.05
C PHE A 83 10.70 12.96 3.49
N ASN A 84 10.76 14.17 4.08
CA ASN A 84 11.79 15.18 3.87
C ASN A 84 13.10 14.76 4.56
N ILE A 85 13.49 13.51 4.33
CA ILE A 85 14.68 12.87 4.87
C ILE A 85 15.51 12.38 3.68
N SER A 86 16.82 12.27 3.89
CA SER A 86 17.70 11.70 2.87
C SER A 86 17.19 10.33 2.40
N HIS A 87 17.46 9.99 1.13
CA HIS A 87 17.14 8.66 0.59
C HIS A 87 17.66 7.54 1.51
N CYS A 88 18.86 7.72 2.06
CA CYS A 88 19.48 6.80 3.01
C CYS A 88 18.65 6.62 4.28
N ASN A 89 18.21 7.72 4.91
CA ASN A 89 17.38 7.65 6.12
C ASN A 89 16.00 7.04 5.84
N ARG A 90 15.42 7.31 4.66
CA ARG A 90 14.16 6.67 4.24
C ARG A 90 14.33 5.15 4.17
N HIS A 91 15.42 4.70 3.58
CA HIS A 91 15.73 3.27 3.50
C HIS A 91 15.98 2.67 4.89
N LEU A 92 16.78 3.34 5.72
CA LEU A 92 17.07 2.87 7.08
C LEU A 92 15.80 2.74 7.92
N LEU A 93 14.93 3.75 7.91
CA LEU A 93 13.64 3.71 8.60
C LEU A 93 12.72 2.62 8.04
N TYR A 94 12.67 2.44 6.72
CA TYR A 94 11.95 1.31 6.11
C TYR A 94 12.42 -0.03 6.71
N ASN A 95 13.74 -0.26 6.77
CA ASN A 95 14.27 -1.51 7.33
C ASN A 95 13.89 -1.67 8.81
N ILE A 96 14.08 -0.63 9.63
CA ILE A 96 13.72 -0.63 11.05
C ILE A 96 12.25 -1.01 11.24
N TYR A 97 11.34 -0.37 10.52
CA TYR A 97 9.92 -0.67 10.62
C TYR A 97 9.56 -2.08 10.13
N THR A 98 10.19 -2.56 9.05
CA THR A 98 10.00 -3.96 8.64
C THR A 98 10.52 -4.95 9.69
N ASN A 99 11.61 -4.63 10.38
CA ASN A 99 12.20 -5.50 11.40
C ASN A 99 11.37 -5.49 12.69
N LEU A 100 10.87 -4.33 13.13
CA LEU A 100 9.86 -4.23 14.18
C LEU A 100 8.63 -5.06 13.84
N GLY A 101 8.10 -4.95 12.61
CA GLY A 101 6.99 -5.76 12.15
C GLY A 101 7.29 -7.27 12.20
N ASN A 102 8.49 -7.68 11.78
CA ASN A 102 8.91 -9.08 11.81
C ASN A 102 9.01 -9.61 13.26
N LEU A 103 9.58 -8.82 14.18
CA LEU A 103 9.70 -9.17 15.60
C LEU A 103 8.33 -9.26 16.26
N HIS A 104 7.49 -8.24 16.09
CA HIS A 104 6.13 -8.26 16.61
C HIS A 104 5.34 -9.44 16.06
N ARG A 105 5.47 -9.82 14.78
CA ARG A 105 4.75 -10.98 14.23
C ARG A 105 5.01 -12.28 14.99
N MET A 106 6.14 -12.40 15.69
CA MET A 106 6.48 -13.58 16.50
C MET A 106 5.67 -13.67 17.79
N ILE A 107 5.09 -12.55 18.27
CA ILE A 107 4.42 -12.44 19.58
C ILE A 107 3.01 -11.82 19.49
N ASP A 108 2.80 -10.90 18.56
CA ASP A 108 1.59 -10.12 18.33
C ASP A 108 1.48 -9.68 16.86
N LYS A 109 0.56 -10.32 16.13
CA LYS A 109 0.30 -10.02 14.72
C LYS A 109 -0.36 -8.66 14.50
N GLU A 110 -1.08 -8.12 15.48
CA GLU A 110 -1.77 -6.83 15.33
C GLU A 110 -0.77 -5.68 15.28
N ASN A 111 0.11 -5.60 16.28
CA ASN A 111 1.22 -4.65 16.30
C ASN A 111 2.14 -4.82 15.08
N ALA A 112 2.35 -6.05 14.61
CA ALA A 112 3.13 -6.29 13.40
C ALA A 112 2.54 -5.56 12.18
N ARG A 113 1.21 -5.57 12.03
CA ARG A 113 0.52 -4.89 10.91
C ARG A 113 0.73 -3.38 10.95
N GLU A 114 0.71 -2.77 12.12
CA GLU A 114 0.95 -1.33 12.24
C GLU A 114 2.35 -0.94 11.74
N TYR A 115 3.37 -1.72 12.11
CA TYR A 115 4.74 -1.46 11.68
C TYR A 115 4.96 -1.71 10.19
N PHE A 116 4.37 -2.76 9.62
CA PHE A 116 4.44 -2.95 8.18
C PHE A 116 3.67 -1.86 7.41
N LEU A 117 2.56 -1.35 7.95
CA LEU A 117 1.87 -0.19 7.38
C LEU A 117 2.75 1.06 7.40
N LYS A 118 3.47 1.32 8.50
CA LYS A 118 4.48 2.39 8.56
C LYS A 118 5.58 2.21 7.51
N ALA A 119 6.08 0.98 7.32
CA ALA A 119 7.07 0.68 6.28
C ALA A 119 6.52 0.90 4.85
N ILE A 120 5.30 0.47 4.57
CA ILE A 120 4.60 0.72 3.29
C ILE A 120 4.48 2.23 3.04
N ASN A 121 4.11 2.98 4.08
CA ASN A 121 4.01 4.42 4.00
C ASN A 121 5.38 5.08 3.73
N ILE A 122 6.48 4.47 4.20
CA ILE A 122 7.83 4.96 3.93
C ILE A 122 8.28 4.75 2.49
N ASP A 123 8.09 3.55 1.97
CA ASP A 123 8.45 3.24 0.61
C ASP A 123 7.46 2.25 -0.03
N PRO A 124 6.37 2.75 -0.64
CA PRO A 124 5.34 1.90 -1.26
C PRO A 124 5.84 1.20 -2.54
N ARG A 125 7.08 1.47 -2.98
CA ARG A 125 7.71 0.81 -4.13
C ARG A 125 8.29 -0.56 -3.78
N LYS A 126 8.42 -0.88 -2.49
CA LYS A 126 9.03 -2.12 -2.01
C LYS A 126 7.97 -3.15 -1.64
N GLY A 127 8.08 -4.33 -2.23
CA GLY A 127 7.09 -5.40 -2.06
C GLY A 127 7.18 -6.15 -0.71
N TYR A 128 8.32 -6.07 -0.01
CA TYR A 128 8.53 -6.87 1.20
C TYR A 128 7.48 -6.60 2.29
N ALA A 129 7.24 -5.32 2.62
CA ALA A 129 6.28 -4.96 3.66
C ALA A 129 4.83 -5.36 3.28
N TYR A 130 4.46 -5.25 2.00
CA TYR A 130 3.19 -5.77 1.49
C TYR A 130 3.07 -7.29 1.68
N ASN A 131 4.10 -8.07 1.33
CA ASN A 131 4.08 -9.51 1.53
C ASN A 131 3.93 -9.88 3.02
N GLN A 132 4.62 -9.17 3.92
CA GLN A 132 4.46 -9.42 5.35
C GLN A 132 3.07 -9.02 5.87
N MET A 133 2.49 -7.92 5.37
CA MET A 133 1.10 -7.55 5.67
C MET A 133 0.12 -8.65 5.28
N ALA A 134 0.29 -9.25 4.11
CA ALA A 134 -0.54 -10.38 3.68
C ALA A 134 -0.44 -11.56 4.64
N LEU A 135 0.78 -11.93 5.07
CA LEU A 135 1.02 -13.03 6.01
C LEU A 135 0.44 -12.76 7.42
N CYS A 136 0.29 -11.50 7.81
CA CYS A 136 -0.38 -11.10 9.03
C CYS A 136 -1.91 -10.97 8.87
N THR A 137 -2.43 -11.01 7.65
CA THR A 137 -3.86 -10.84 7.37
C THR A 137 -4.55 -12.21 7.30
N SER A 138 -5.62 -12.39 8.07
CA SER A 138 -6.44 -13.60 7.99
C SER A 138 -6.99 -13.82 6.58
N LEU A 139 -6.99 -15.06 6.10
CA LEU A 139 -7.63 -15.42 4.82
C LEU A 139 -9.15 -15.16 4.81
N ALA A 140 -9.79 -15.06 5.98
CA ALA A 140 -11.18 -14.60 6.07
C ALA A 140 -11.35 -13.14 5.59
N ASN A 141 -10.29 -12.33 5.62
CA ASN A 141 -10.21 -11.01 4.99
C ASN A 141 -9.59 -11.14 3.59
N ALA A 142 -10.15 -12.02 2.77
CA ALA A 142 -9.59 -12.47 1.50
C ALA A 142 -9.16 -11.31 0.57
N TYR A 143 -10.06 -10.35 0.30
CA TYR A 143 -9.76 -9.22 -0.60
C TYR A 143 -8.51 -8.45 -0.15
N GLN A 144 -8.40 -8.14 1.14
CA GLN A 144 -7.24 -7.44 1.68
C GLN A 144 -5.95 -8.28 1.61
N CYS A 145 -6.04 -9.58 1.94
CA CYS A 145 -4.90 -10.48 1.89
C CYS A 145 -4.34 -10.61 0.47
N ILE A 146 -5.21 -10.91 -0.51
CA ILE A 146 -4.81 -11.05 -1.92
C ILE A 146 -4.33 -9.71 -2.48
N TYR A 147 -4.97 -8.59 -2.14
CA TYR A 147 -4.50 -7.26 -2.53
C TYR A 147 -3.04 -7.02 -2.11
N TYR A 148 -2.69 -7.31 -0.86
CA TYR A 148 -1.31 -7.12 -0.41
C TYR A 148 -0.32 -8.05 -1.12
N LEU A 149 -0.70 -9.30 -1.43
CA LEU A 149 0.15 -10.18 -2.22
C LEU A 149 0.34 -9.67 -3.65
N VAL A 150 -0.73 -9.19 -4.29
CA VAL A 150 -0.68 -8.56 -5.63
C VAL A 150 0.23 -7.33 -5.60
N ARG A 151 0.09 -6.46 -4.59
CA ARG A 151 0.96 -5.30 -4.39
C ARG A 151 2.43 -5.70 -4.19
N ALA A 152 2.69 -6.80 -3.50
CA ALA A 152 4.05 -7.31 -3.30
C ALA A 152 4.68 -7.90 -4.58
N SER A 153 3.89 -8.64 -5.36
CA SER A 153 4.31 -9.22 -6.65
C SER A 153 4.58 -8.14 -7.70
N LYS A 154 3.79 -7.04 -7.69
CA LYS A 154 3.86 -5.96 -8.69
C LYS A 154 4.40 -4.64 -8.14
N ALA A 155 5.26 -4.72 -7.14
CA ALA A 155 5.97 -3.55 -6.62
C ALA A 155 6.96 -3.00 -7.68
N SER A 156 7.16 -1.69 -7.74
CA SER A 156 7.99 -1.06 -8.79
C SER A 156 9.50 -1.14 -8.56
N CYS A 157 9.97 -1.30 -7.31
CA CYS A 157 11.39 -1.39 -6.97
C CYS A 157 11.82 -2.82 -6.62
N ASP A 158 11.16 -3.42 -5.62
CA ASP A 158 11.57 -4.70 -5.04
C ASP A 158 10.39 -5.69 -5.04
N GLN A 159 10.17 -6.36 -6.17
CA GLN A 159 9.12 -7.39 -6.30
C GLN A 159 9.44 -8.63 -5.46
N VAL A 160 8.41 -9.19 -4.81
CA VAL A 160 8.53 -10.41 -4.00
C VAL A 160 8.09 -11.61 -4.84
N LYS A 161 9.06 -12.36 -5.37
CA LYS A 161 8.79 -13.54 -6.23
C LYS A 161 7.88 -14.58 -5.56
N THR A 162 8.08 -14.82 -4.26
CA THR A 162 7.24 -15.78 -3.50
C THR A 162 5.80 -15.33 -3.32
N ALA A 163 5.49 -14.04 -3.57
CA ALA A 163 4.12 -13.55 -3.48
C ALA A 163 3.22 -14.19 -4.55
N GLU A 164 3.73 -14.50 -5.74
CA GLU A 164 2.94 -15.17 -6.79
C GLU A 164 2.48 -16.56 -6.35
N SER A 165 3.39 -17.35 -5.78
CA SER A 165 3.04 -18.65 -5.19
C SER A 165 2.03 -18.50 -4.06
N ASN A 166 2.19 -17.49 -3.20
CA ASN A 166 1.24 -17.20 -2.13
C ASN A 166 -0.13 -16.78 -2.64
N ILE A 167 -0.21 -16.06 -3.77
CA ILE A 167 -1.49 -15.71 -4.42
C ILE A 167 -2.21 -16.98 -4.84
N LYS A 168 -1.50 -17.88 -5.55
CA LYS A 168 -2.08 -19.14 -6.02
C LYS A 168 -2.60 -20.00 -4.87
N LEU A 169 -1.76 -20.22 -3.85
CA LEU A 169 -2.14 -20.98 -2.64
C LEU A 169 -3.31 -20.34 -1.89
N SER A 170 -3.34 -19.01 -1.80
CA SER A 170 -4.43 -18.34 -1.10
C SER A 170 -5.74 -18.44 -1.89
N ILE A 171 -5.72 -18.20 -3.21
CA ILE A 171 -6.91 -18.25 -4.07
C ILE A 171 -7.49 -19.66 -4.17
N ALA A 172 -6.64 -20.70 -4.25
CA ALA A 172 -7.08 -22.10 -4.25
C ALA A 172 -8.00 -22.44 -3.08
N ARG A 173 -7.83 -21.73 -1.95
CA ARG A 173 -8.57 -21.90 -0.70
C ARG A 173 -9.82 -21.05 -0.56
N LEU A 174 -10.15 -20.19 -1.52
CA LEU A 174 -11.31 -19.30 -1.44
C LEU A 174 -12.44 -19.84 -2.31
N ASP A 175 -13.65 -19.91 -1.76
CA ASP A 175 -14.87 -20.24 -2.49
C ASP A 175 -15.77 -19.01 -2.58
N CYS A 176 -15.84 -18.46 -3.79
CA CYS A 176 -16.67 -17.33 -4.16
C CYS A 176 -16.71 -17.20 -5.69
N PRO A 177 -17.85 -16.87 -6.32
CA PRO A 177 -17.94 -16.69 -7.77
C PRO A 177 -16.89 -15.73 -8.38
N LEU A 178 -16.46 -14.73 -7.60
CA LEU A 178 -15.40 -13.80 -8.02
C LEU A 178 -14.03 -14.47 -8.12
N PHE A 179 -13.67 -15.29 -7.12
CA PHE A 179 -12.38 -15.98 -7.09
C PHE A 179 -12.35 -17.19 -8.02
N GLU A 180 -13.48 -17.84 -8.31
CA GLU A 180 -13.56 -18.90 -9.32
C GLU A 180 -13.10 -18.42 -10.71
N LYS A 181 -13.47 -17.19 -11.10
CA LYS A 181 -12.96 -16.62 -12.36
C LYS A 181 -11.45 -16.43 -12.37
N PHE A 182 -10.89 -15.98 -11.25
CA PHE A 182 -9.44 -15.82 -11.11
C PHE A 182 -8.73 -17.17 -11.11
N LYS A 183 -9.33 -18.22 -10.53
CA LYS A 183 -8.81 -19.59 -10.59
C LYS A 183 -8.74 -20.10 -12.02
N ILE A 184 -9.83 -19.98 -12.78
CA ILE A 184 -9.88 -20.38 -14.19
C ILE A 184 -8.83 -19.63 -15.00
N THR A 185 -8.73 -18.30 -14.81
CA THR A 185 -7.78 -17.45 -15.55
C THR A 185 -6.32 -17.81 -15.25
N ALA A 186 -6.03 -18.27 -14.03
CA ALA A 186 -4.68 -18.54 -13.57
C ALA A 186 -4.31 -20.03 -13.51
N ASP A 187 -5.18 -20.91 -14.02
CA ASP A 187 -5.04 -22.37 -13.97
C ASP A 187 -4.77 -22.88 -12.54
N ILE A 188 -5.65 -22.51 -11.62
CA ILE A 188 -5.56 -22.88 -10.19
C ILE A 188 -6.68 -23.85 -9.85
N GLU A 189 -6.30 -25.03 -9.36
CA GLU A 189 -7.25 -26.00 -8.80
C GLU A 189 -7.77 -25.57 -7.43
N THR A 190 -9.04 -25.85 -7.16
CA THR A 190 -9.67 -25.57 -5.86
C THR A 190 -9.24 -26.61 -4.81
N GLU A 191 -8.87 -26.15 -3.62
CA GLU A 191 -8.52 -27.03 -2.50
C GLU A 191 -9.75 -27.74 -1.90
N ILE A 192 -9.50 -28.88 -1.25
CA ILE A 192 -10.49 -29.63 -0.50
C ILE A 192 -10.88 -28.83 0.75
N ASN A 193 -12.18 -28.50 0.91
CA ASN A 193 -12.75 -27.65 1.96
C ASN A 193 -12.36 -26.16 1.87
N PRO A 194 -12.83 -25.43 0.83
CA PRO A 194 -12.51 -24.03 0.66
C PRO A 194 -13.22 -23.13 1.69
N ILE A 195 -12.65 -21.96 1.93
CA ILE A 195 -13.18 -20.90 2.78
C ILE A 195 -14.22 -20.12 1.98
N VAL A 196 -15.48 -20.16 2.41
CA VAL A 196 -16.56 -19.40 1.76
C VAL A 196 -16.38 -17.91 2.01
N ILE A 197 -16.23 -17.13 0.93
CA ILE A 197 -16.08 -15.68 0.96
C ILE A 197 -17.30 -15.02 0.32
N GLN A 198 -17.87 -14.04 1.02
CA GLN A 198 -18.97 -13.26 0.50
C GLN A 198 -18.47 -12.13 -0.41
N THR A 199 -19.37 -11.57 -1.22
CA THR A 199 -19.09 -10.36 -1.98
C THR A 199 -18.62 -9.21 -1.07
N PRO A 200 -17.83 -8.25 -1.58
CA PRO A 200 -17.29 -7.16 -0.77
C PRO A 200 -18.36 -6.40 0.01
N LYS A 201 -18.24 -6.37 1.35
CA LYS A 201 -19.14 -5.62 2.23
C LYS A 201 -18.58 -4.24 2.58
N ARG A 202 -17.28 -4.16 2.82
CA ARG A 202 -16.60 -2.89 3.14
C ARG A 202 -16.24 -2.17 1.85
N MET A 203 -16.26 -0.85 1.87
CA MET A 203 -15.98 -0.06 0.67
C MET A 203 -14.53 -0.21 0.22
N GLN A 204 -13.59 -0.40 1.15
CA GLN A 204 -12.19 -0.70 0.81
C GLN A 204 -12.03 -2.06 0.11
N ASP A 205 -12.88 -3.05 0.38
CA ASP A 205 -12.79 -4.36 -0.25
C ASP A 205 -13.09 -4.28 -1.76
N TRP A 206 -13.92 -3.32 -2.20
CA TRP A 206 -14.12 -3.03 -3.62
C TRP A 206 -12.87 -2.49 -4.29
N PHE A 207 -12.17 -1.58 -3.62
CA PHE A 207 -10.90 -1.05 -4.10
C PHE A 207 -9.86 -2.17 -4.25
N TYR A 208 -9.76 -3.04 -3.25
CA TYR A 208 -8.92 -4.23 -3.31
C TYR A 208 -9.31 -5.15 -4.46
N LEU A 209 -10.61 -5.44 -4.61
CA LEU A 209 -11.11 -6.29 -5.70
C LEU A 209 -10.71 -5.74 -7.07
N ILE A 210 -10.86 -4.43 -7.33
CA ILE A 210 -10.46 -3.83 -8.61
C ILE A 210 -8.96 -3.99 -8.87
N VAL A 211 -8.10 -3.79 -7.86
CA VAL A 211 -6.64 -3.97 -8.01
C VAL A 211 -6.28 -5.44 -8.30
N ILE A 212 -6.96 -6.39 -7.64
CA ILE A 212 -6.80 -7.83 -7.91
C ILE A 212 -7.25 -8.15 -9.33
N SER A 213 -8.37 -7.57 -9.76
CA SER A 213 -8.95 -7.76 -11.09
C SER A 213 -8.04 -7.24 -12.21
N ILE A 214 -7.36 -6.12 -11.97
CA ILE A 214 -6.32 -5.59 -12.86
C ILE A 214 -5.16 -6.57 -12.98
N TYR A 215 -4.70 -7.15 -11.87
CA TYR A 215 -3.62 -8.13 -11.88
C TYR A 215 -3.98 -9.38 -12.71
N PHE A 216 -5.21 -9.88 -12.63
CA PHE A 216 -5.70 -11.00 -13.43
C PHE A 216 -6.18 -10.59 -14.83
N ASN A 217 -6.22 -9.29 -15.14
CA ASN A 217 -6.80 -8.75 -16.36
C ASN A 217 -8.26 -9.21 -16.61
N ASP A 218 -9.05 -9.38 -15.55
CA ASP A 218 -10.49 -9.69 -15.62
C ASP A 218 -11.29 -8.73 -14.74
N LEU A 219 -11.85 -7.70 -15.37
CA LEU A 219 -12.65 -6.66 -14.71
C LEU A 219 -14.16 -6.80 -14.94
N ASN A 220 -14.61 -7.71 -15.81
CA ASN A 220 -15.98 -7.69 -16.32
C ASN A 220 -17.02 -7.90 -15.19
N LEU A 221 -16.85 -8.96 -14.40
CA LEU A 221 -17.74 -9.23 -13.26
C LEU A 221 -17.54 -8.22 -12.12
N PRO A 222 -16.31 -7.92 -11.67
CA PRO A 222 -16.04 -6.90 -10.66
C PRO A 222 -16.69 -5.53 -10.94
N ILE A 223 -16.59 -5.02 -12.16
CA ILE A 223 -17.17 -3.72 -12.54
C ILE A 223 -18.70 -3.77 -12.51
N ASN A 224 -19.32 -4.82 -13.06
CA ASN A 224 -20.78 -4.94 -13.04
C ASN A 224 -21.34 -4.91 -11.62
N LEU A 225 -20.69 -5.64 -10.69
CA LEU A 225 -21.09 -5.64 -9.29
C LEU A 225 -20.80 -4.29 -8.60
N LEU A 226 -19.70 -3.63 -8.96
CA LEU A 226 -19.35 -2.31 -8.44
C LEU A 226 -20.38 -1.26 -8.87
N LEU A 227 -20.78 -1.26 -10.14
CA LEU A 227 -21.78 -0.33 -10.68
C LEU A 227 -23.16 -0.54 -10.01
N ASP A 228 -23.62 -1.79 -9.87
CA ASP A 228 -24.84 -2.11 -9.11
C ASP A 228 -24.77 -1.58 -7.67
N ARG A 229 -23.61 -1.72 -7.02
CA ARG A 229 -23.41 -1.20 -5.66
C ARG A 229 -23.44 0.33 -5.62
N ILE A 230 -22.80 1.01 -6.57
CA ILE A 230 -22.80 2.47 -6.68
C ILE A 230 -24.24 2.98 -6.84
N LEU A 231 -25.02 2.41 -7.76
CA LEU A 231 -26.41 2.79 -8.01
C LEU A 231 -27.26 2.68 -6.73
N LYS A 232 -27.16 1.54 -6.02
CA LYS A 232 -27.85 1.33 -4.74
C LYS A 232 -27.48 2.37 -3.67
N ILE A 233 -26.22 2.79 -3.61
CA ILE A 233 -25.78 3.82 -2.65
C ILE A 233 -26.28 5.20 -3.07
N ILE A 234 -26.25 5.53 -4.37
CA ILE A 234 -26.74 6.82 -4.89
C ILE A 234 -28.24 6.97 -4.59
N GLU A 235 -29.04 5.91 -4.80
CA GLU A 235 -30.48 5.91 -4.49
C GLU A 235 -30.76 6.13 -3.00
N LYS A 236 -29.94 5.55 -2.12
CA LYS A 236 -30.15 5.60 -0.66
C LYS A 236 -29.57 6.84 0.01
N ASN A 237 -28.32 7.20 -0.32
CA ASN A 237 -27.60 8.31 0.27
C ASN A 237 -26.43 8.76 -0.63
N PRO A 238 -26.68 9.69 -1.58
CA PRO A 238 -25.68 10.17 -2.54
C PRO A 238 -24.59 11.03 -1.90
N LYS A 239 -24.75 11.42 -0.62
CA LYS A 239 -23.76 12.20 0.12
C LYS A 239 -22.85 11.34 1.00
N SER A 240 -23.07 10.02 1.09
CA SER A 240 -22.27 9.12 1.93
C SER A 240 -20.78 9.15 1.58
N LEU A 241 -19.91 9.01 2.59
CA LEU A 241 -18.47 8.79 2.38
C LEU A 241 -18.19 7.41 1.75
N GLU A 242 -19.14 6.47 1.88
CA GLU A 242 -19.06 5.16 1.24
C GLU A 242 -18.98 5.28 -0.28
N LEU A 243 -19.71 6.25 -0.86
CA LEU A 243 -19.69 6.50 -2.29
C LEU A 243 -18.30 6.90 -2.79
N ASP A 244 -17.49 7.62 -2.00
CA ASP A 244 -16.16 8.07 -2.43
C ASP A 244 -15.24 6.88 -2.72
N PHE A 245 -15.20 5.89 -1.84
CA PHE A 245 -14.38 4.69 -2.04
C PHE A 245 -14.82 3.87 -3.27
N LEU A 246 -16.12 3.79 -3.53
CA LEU A 246 -16.63 3.11 -4.72
C LEU A 246 -16.28 3.87 -6.00
N LEU A 247 -16.42 5.20 -5.99
CA LEU A 247 -16.02 6.05 -7.10
C LEU A 247 -14.50 5.97 -7.34
N MET A 248 -13.67 5.92 -6.29
CA MET A 248 -12.22 5.71 -6.43
C MET A 248 -11.94 4.35 -7.09
N SER A 249 -12.67 3.30 -6.70
CA SER A 249 -12.55 1.96 -7.29
C SER A 249 -12.93 1.99 -8.77
N LEU A 250 -14.00 2.71 -9.13
CA LEU A 250 -14.44 2.88 -10.51
C LEU A 250 -13.42 3.66 -11.33
N ASP A 251 -12.86 4.75 -10.79
CA ASP A 251 -11.85 5.57 -11.48
C ASP A 251 -10.60 4.75 -11.83
N VAL A 252 -10.13 3.90 -10.91
CA VAL A 252 -9.01 2.96 -11.13
C VAL A 252 -9.36 1.92 -12.21
N ALA A 253 -10.58 1.37 -12.18
CA ALA A 253 -11.02 0.41 -13.18
C ALA A 253 -11.04 1.04 -14.58
N LEU A 254 -11.54 2.28 -14.68
CA LEU A 254 -11.56 3.03 -15.93
C LEU A 254 -10.14 3.39 -16.40
N ASP A 255 -9.22 3.76 -15.48
CA ASP A 255 -7.81 3.97 -15.83
C ASP A 255 -7.22 2.74 -16.55
N TRP A 256 -7.50 1.54 -16.05
CA TRP A 256 -7.03 0.31 -16.69
C TRP A 256 -7.73 -0.01 -18.01
N ILE A 257 -9.05 0.18 -18.10
CA ILE A 257 -9.81 -0.04 -19.34
C ILE A 257 -9.30 0.85 -20.47
N PHE A 258 -8.95 2.09 -20.14
CA PHE A 258 -8.55 3.11 -21.11
C PHE A 258 -7.04 3.22 -21.33
N LYS A 259 -6.23 2.36 -20.72
CA LYS A 259 -4.76 2.46 -20.71
C LYS A 259 -4.10 2.51 -22.09
N ASP A 260 -4.74 1.92 -23.11
CA ASP A 260 -4.20 1.81 -24.48
C ASP A 260 -4.77 2.88 -25.44
N ARG A 261 -5.66 3.75 -24.95
CA ARG A 261 -6.28 4.83 -25.74
C ARG A 261 -5.45 6.12 -25.67
N ASN A 262 -4.59 6.34 -26.67
CA ASN A 262 -3.73 7.53 -26.79
C ASN A 262 -4.49 8.80 -27.22
N ASP A 263 -5.72 8.65 -27.69
CA ASP A 263 -6.64 9.66 -28.21
C ASP A 263 -7.41 10.41 -27.12
N LEU A 264 -7.29 10.00 -25.84
CA LEU A 264 -7.87 10.71 -24.69
C LEU A 264 -7.13 12.02 -24.34
N LYS A 265 -6.54 12.72 -25.32
CA LYS A 265 -6.23 14.15 -25.18
C LYS A 265 -7.56 14.90 -25.15
N MET A 266 -8.20 14.84 -23.99
CA MET A 266 -9.53 15.40 -23.74
C MET A 266 -9.45 16.92 -23.90
N ASN A 267 -10.24 17.45 -24.83
CA ASN A 267 -10.58 18.87 -24.83
C ASN A 267 -11.45 19.11 -23.59
N ASP A 268 -10.89 19.81 -22.59
CA ASP A 268 -11.52 20.07 -21.29
C ASP A 268 -12.63 21.14 -21.36
N ASP A 269 -13.58 21.02 -22.30
CA ASP A 269 -14.75 21.91 -22.39
C ASP A 269 -15.83 21.48 -21.37
N PHE A 270 -15.45 21.37 -20.09
CA PHE A 270 -16.36 21.10 -18.99
C PHE A 270 -16.63 22.39 -18.22
N GLU A 271 -17.77 23.04 -18.48
CA GLU A 271 -18.32 24.08 -17.61
C GLU A 271 -18.67 23.47 -16.24
N MET A 272 -17.71 23.44 -15.31
CA MET A 272 -18.02 23.17 -13.91
C MET A 272 -18.81 24.34 -13.34
N ALA A 273 -19.90 24.02 -12.63
CA ALA A 273 -20.70 24.95 -11.86
C ALA A 273 -19.83 25.91 -11.02
N SER A 274 -19.88 27.20 -11.38
CA SER A 274 -19.60 28.49 -10.67
C SER A 274 -18.58 28.63 -9.53
N ASP A 275 -18.02 27.55 -9.00
CA ASP A 275 -17.17 27.53 -7.81
C ASP A 275 -15.67 27.39 -8.15
N PHE A 276 -15.33 27.15 -9.42
CA PHE A 276 -13.95 27.14 -9.90
C PHE A 276 -13.68 28.44 -10.65
N ASN A 277 -12.66 29.18 -10.20
CA ASN A 277 -12.26 30.42 -10.84
C ASN A 277 -11.82 30.12 -12.28
N PRO A 278 -12.48 30.68 -13.31
CA PRO A 278 -12.10 30.44 -14.71
C PRO A 278 -10.71 31.01 -15.06
N ASN A 279 -10.10 31.79 -14.16
CA ASN A 279 -8.70 32.25 -14.26
C ASN A 279 -7.69 31.33 -13.58
N ASP A 280 -8.09 30.22 -12.94
CA ASP A 280 -7.14 29.17 -12.60
C ASP A 280 -6.71 28.52 -13.93
N PRO A 281 -5.41 28.51 -14.28
CA PRO A 281 -4.95 27.99 -15.56
C PRO A 281 -5.48 26.57 -15.69
N ILE A 282 -6.32 26.33 -16.71
CA ILE A 282 -7.05 25.08 -16.98
C ILE A 282 -6.17 23.90 -16.59
N LEU A 283 -6.31 23.44 -15.35
CA LEU A 283 -5.65 22.24 -14.90
C LEU A 283 -6.39 21.17 -15.69
N ASN A 284 -5.68 20.47 -16.56
CA ASN A 284 -6.25 19.31 -17.21
C ASN A 284 -6.68 18.33 -16.11
N ILE A 285 -7.99 18.31 -15.81
CA ILE A 285 -8.56 17.64 -14.63
C ILE A 285 -8.25 16.15 -14.70
N SER A 286 -8.16 15.60 -15.92
CA SER A 286 -7.80 14.20 -16.15
C SER A 286 -6.39 13.85 -15.64
N ASN A 287 -5.46 14.81 -15.65
CA ASN A 287 -4.09 14.63 -15.20
C ASN A 287 -3.88 14.91 -13.71
N ILE A 288 -4.90 15.33 -12.95
CA ILE A 288 -4.77 15.55 -11.50
C ILE A 288 -4.75 14.20 -10.79
N ALA A 289 -3.70 13.92 -10.02
CA ALA A 289 -3.67 12.75 -9.15
C ALA A 289 -4.57 12.95 -7.91
N LEU A 290 -5.39 11.94 -7.62
CA LEU A 290 -6.24 11.86 -6.44
C LEU A 290 -5.71 10.80 -5.47
N MET A 291 -6.34 10.68 -4.29
CA MET A 291 -5.87 9.82 -3.19
C MET A 291 -5.53 8.38 -3.60
N HIS A 292 -6.38 7.72 -4.40
CA HIS A 292 -6.10 6.36 -4.89
C HIS A 292 -4.92 6.31 -5.87
N ASN A 293 -4.70 7.35 -6.66
CA ASN A 293 -3.54 7.43 -7.54
C ASN A 293 -2.26 7.48 -6.70
N PHE A 294 -2.24 8.20 -5.57
CA PHE A 294 -1.10 8.16 -4.63
C PHE A 294 -0.86 6.75 -4.06
N ILE A 295 -1.93 6.02 -3.72
CA ILE A 295 -1.85 4.65 -3.17
C ILE A 295 -1.25 3.66 -4.19
N LEU A 296 -1.54 3.88 -5.49
CA LEU A 296 -1.22 2.96 -6.58
C LEU A 296 -0.17 3.47 -7.56
N LYS A 297 0.43 4.65 -7.37
CA LYS A 297 1.45 5.22 -8.28
C LYS A 297 2.63 4.28 -8.55
N ASP A 298 2.95 3.44 -7.57
CA ASP A 298 4.06 2.48 -7.59
C ASP A 298 3.61 1.03 -7.81
N PHE A 299 2.34 0.82 -8.18
CA PHE A 299 1.82 -0.47 -8.63
C PHE A 299 2.08 -0.60 -10.13
N GLU A 300 2.97 -1.52 -10.51
CA GLU A 300 3.53 -1.63 -11.86
C GLU A 300 2.48 -1.58 -12.99
N PRO A 301 1.33 -2.29 -12.92
CA PRO A 301 0.30 -2.24 -13.96
C PRO A 301 -0.25 -0.83 -14.24
N LEU A 302 -0.28 0.05 -13.23
CA LEU A 302 -0.81 1.41 -13.36
C LEU A 302 0.28 2.48 -13.39
N ALA A 303 1.53 2.12 -13.15
CA ALA A 303 2.62 3.08 -12.99
C ALA A 303 2.81 3.97 -14.23
N LYS A 304 2.70 3.40 -15.44
CA LYS A 304 2.82 4.16 -16.70
C LYS A 304 1.68 5.17 -16.87
N ILE A 305 0.46 4.80 -16.48
CA ILE A 305 -0.71 5.70 -16.54
C ILE A 305 -0.51 6.86 -15.57
N TYR A 306 0.01 6.56 -14.39
CA TYR A 306 0.17 7.53 -13.30
C TYR A 306 1.43 8.39 -13.42
N GLN A 307 2.44 8.00 -14.19
CA GLN A 307 3.65 8.80 -14.43
C GLN A 307 3.36 10.18 -15.02
N ASN A 308 2.27 10.32 -15.79
CA ASN A 308 1.89 11.58 -16.43
C ASN A 308 0.97 12.45 -15.56
N MET A 309 0.57 11.95 -14.38
CA MET A 309 -0.31 12.70 -13.48
C MET A 309 0.48 13.74 -12.67
N SER A 310 -0.13 14.89 -12.51
CA SER A 310 0.32 15.93 -11.59
C SER A 310 -0.13 15.57 -10.17
N PHE A 311 0.82 15.09 -9.38
CA PHE A 311 0.64 14.87 -7.95
C PHE A 311 0.76 16.20 -7.22
N PHE A 312 -0.35 16.92 -7.10
CA PHE A 312 -0.38 18.16 -6.35
C PHE A 312 -0.10 17.89 -4.88
N LYS A 313 0.77 18.72 -4.31
CA LYS A 313 0.99 18.77 -2.88
C LYS A 313 -0.32 19.16 -2.23
N GLU A 314 -0.79 18.31 -1.33
CA GLU A 314 -1.73 18.64 -0.27
C GLU A 314 -2.32 20.03 -0.31
N THR A 315 -1.61 21.03 0.21
CA THR A 315 -2.20 22.25 0.77
C THR A 315 -3.30 21.92 1.78
N GLU A 316 -3.35 22.65 2.88
CA GLU A 316 -4.35 22.47 3.93
C GLU A 316 -5.81 22.65 3.43
N ASN A 317 -5.99 23.02 2.15
CA ASN A 317 -7.26 23.26 1.47
C ASN A 317 -7.84 22.06 0.69
N TYR A 318 -7.21 20.87 0.69
CA TYR A 318 -7.81 19.69 0.07
C TYR A 318 -8.92 19.09 0.94
N SER A 319 -10.14 19.60 0.78
CA SER A 319 -11.32 19.04 1.44
C SER A 319 -11.83 17.79 0.72
N ILE A 320 -12.43 16.85 1.47
CA ILE A 320 -13.15 15.68 0.93
C ILE A 320 -14.20 16.11 -0.11
N LYS A 321 -14.82 17.29 0.07
CA LYS A 321 -15.76 17.86 -0.91
C LYS A 321 -15.08 18.18 -2.25
N LYS A 322 -13.87 18.75 -2.22
CA LYS A 322 -13.06 19.02 -3.43
C LYS A 322 -12.62 17.71 -4.09
N HIS A 323 -12.19 16.71 -3.32
CA HIS A 323 -11.87 15.37 -3.81
C HIS A 323 -13.03 14.77 -4.62
N ARG A 324 -14.22 14.74 -4.04
CA ARG A 324 -15.41 14.16 -4.68
C ARG A 324 -15.76 14.86 -5.99
N LYS A 325 -15.78 16.20 -6.01
CA LYS A 325 -16.07 16.98 -7.23
C LYS A 325 -15.09 16.63 -8.36
N LEU A 326 -13.79 16.59 -8.05
CA LEU A 326 -12.75 16.22 -9.02
C LEU A 326 -12.89 14.77 -9.48
N LEU A 327 -13.13 13.84 -8.56
CA LEU A 327 -13.32 12.41 -8.86
C LEU A 327 -14.50 12.17 -9.80
N ILE A 328 -15.66 12.76 -9.51
CA ILE A 328 -16.84 12.66 -10.37
C ILE A 328 -16.54 13.23 -11.76
N ALA A 329 -15.88 14.39 -11.84
CA ALA A 329 -15.52 14.97 -13.13
C ALA A 329 -14.58 14.08 -13.94
N LYS A 330 -13.53 13.51 -13.32
CA LYS A 330 -12.63 12.55 -13.99
C LYS A 330 -13.39 11.34 -14.53
N ILE A 331 -14.30 10.77 -13.74
CA ILE A 331 -15.13 9.64 -14.18
C ILE A 331 -16.03 10.03 -15.34
N MET A 332 -16.72 11.18 -15.26
CA MET A 332 -17.60 11.66 -16.33
C MET A 332 -16.85 11.90 -17.64
N ILE A 333 -15.66 12.49 -17.57
CA ILE A 333 -14.75 12.68 -18.70
C ILE A 333 -14.42 11.32 -19.35
N LYS A 334 -13.96 10.34 -18.56
CA LYS A 334 -13.67 8.98 -19.05
C LYS A 334 -14.88 8.28 -19.66
N LEU A 335 -16.06 8.41 -19.05
CA LEU A 335 -17.28 7.78 -19.56
C LEU A 335 -17.77 8.38 -20.87
N ARG A 336 -17.52 9.67 -21.15
CA ARG A 336 -17.85 10.29 -22.45
C ARG A 336 -16.97 9.78 -23.59
N ALA A 337 -15.79 9.26 -23.29
CA ALA A 337 -14.91 8.64 -24.26
C ALA A 337 -15.28 7.18 -24.58
N PHE A 338 -16.19 6.59 -23.82
CA PHE A 338 -16.75 5.27 -24.12
C PHE A 338 -17.75 5.39 -25.27
#